data_AF-A0AA48L028-F1
#
_entry.id   AF-A0AA48L028-F1
#
_cell.length_a   1.000
_cell.length_b   1.000
_cell.length_c   1.000
_cell.angle_alpha   90.00
_cell.angle_beta   90.00
_cell.angle_gamma   90.00
#
_symmetry.space_group_name_H-M   'P 1'
#
loop_
_entity.id
_entity.type
_entity.pdbx_description
1 polymer ?
#
loop_
_entity_poly.entity_id
_entity_poly.type
_entity_poly.pdbx_seq_one_letter_code
_entity_poly.pdbx_strand_id
1 'polypeptide(L)' 'MKDLFFESKIKEYGISPVPENAEVAMAYVPYQNSRQIYDIEQGFCAGTLFPELDKPFCDCNFEGDEKND' A
#
# COMPACT_ATOMS: atom_id res chain seq x y z
N MET A 1 -15.05 6.27 19.82
CA MET A 1 -16.17 5.90 18.92
C MET A 1 -15.74 4.86 17.88
N LYS A 2 -14.55 5.00 17.26
CA LYS A 2 -13.94 3.95 16.41
C LYS A 2 -13.64 2.66 17.17
N ASP A 3 -13.19 2.79 18.41
CA ASP A 3 -12.78 1.63 19.23
C ASP A 3 -13.97 0.74 19.58
N LEU A 4 -15.13 1.35 19.88
CA LEU A 4 -16.37 0.61 20.16
C LEU A 4 -16.86 -0.21 18.95
N PHE A 5 -16.66 0.32 17.73
CA PHE A 5 -17.00 -0.42 16.51
C PHE A 5 -16.10 -1.65 16.35
N PHE A 6 -14.78 -1.48 16.52
CA PHE A 6 -13.84 -2.59 16.41
C PHE A 6 -14.08 -3.66 17.49
N GLU A 7 -14.29 -3.26 18.74
CA GLU A 7 -14.59 -4.19 19.83
C GLU A 7 -15.86 -5.02 19.56
N SER A 8 -16.92 -4.37 19.06
CA SER A 8 -18.14 -5.10 18.69
C SER A 8 -17.91 -6.13 17.59
N LYS A 9 -17.07 -5.81 16.61
CA LYS A 9 -16.77 -6.68 15.47
C LYS A 9 -15.85 -7.84 15.85
N ILE A 10 -14.88 -7.62 16.74
CA ILE A 10 -14.03 -8.67 17.31
C ILE A 10 -14.91 -9.69 18.05
N LYS A 11 -15.86 -9.21 18.85
CA LYS A 11 -16.78 -10.07 19.62
C LYS A 11 -17.74 -10.88 18.72
N GLU A 12 -18.13 -10.34 17.58
CA GLU A 12 -19.03 -10.99 16.61
C GLU A 12 -18.33 -12.11 15.81
N TYR A 13 -17.14 -11.84 15.26
CA TYR A 13 -16.45 -12.76 14.36
C TYR A 13 -15.39 -13.64 15.04
N GLY A 14 -14.99 -13.34 16.28
CA GLY A 14 -14.00 -14.11 17.03
C GLY A 14 -12.58 -14.08 16.42
N ILE A 15 -12.37 -13.22 15.43
CA ILE A 15 -11.09 -13.02 14.73
C ILE A 15 -10.72 -11.55 14.76
N SER A 16 -9.42 -11.26 14.81
CA SER A 16 -8.92 -9.91 14.72
C SER A 16 -9.23 -9.32 13.33
N PRO A 17 -9.71 -8.07 13.22
CA PRO A 17 -9.97 -7.39 11.95
C PRO A 17 -8.70 -7.18 11.12
N VAL A 18 -7.53 -7.23 11.76
CA VAL A 18 -6.22 -7.02 11.15
C VAL A 18 -5.30 -8.18 11.59
N PRO A 19 -4.48 -8.77 10.69
CA PRO A 19 -3.53 -9.83 11.05
C PRO A 19 -2.54 -9.36 12.13
N GLU A 20 -2.00 -10.30 12.92
CA GLU A 20 -0.95 -9.98 13.92
C GLU A 20 0.30 -9.35 13.28
N ASN A 21 0.67 -9.81 12.08
CA ASN A 21 1.76 -9.27 11.28
C ASN A 21 1.21 -8.45 10.10
N ALA A 22 0.50 -7.37 10.39
CA ALA A 22 0.01 -6.50 9.34
C ALA A 22 1.11 -5.59 8.81
N GLU A 23 1.40 -5.73 7.52
CA GLU A 23 2.28 -4.84 6.79
C GLU A 23 1.54 -3.60 6.28
N VAL A 24 2.28 -2.51 6.07
CA VAL A 24 1.71 -1.28 5.53
C VAL A 24 1.29 -1.51 4.08
N ALA A 25 -0.01 -1.50 3.82
CA ALA A 25 -0.56 -1.64 2.47
C ALA A 25 -0.79 -0.29 1.79
N MET A 26 -0.62 -0.25 0.47
CA MET A 26 -1.02 0.88 -0.36
C MET A 26 -2.54 0.80 -0.62
N ALA A 27 -3.32 1.69 -0.01
CA ALA A 27 -4.77 1.77 -0.19
C ALA A 27 -5.15 3.06 -0.94
N TYR A 28 -6.20 2.97 -1.76
CA TYR A 28 -6.75 4.14 -2.45
C TYR A 28 -7.47 5.08 -1.47
N VAL A 29 -7.13 6.38 -1.49
CA VAL A 29 -7.79 7.41 -0.68
C VAL A 29 -8.62 8.32 -1.59
N PRO A 30 -9.96 8.36 -1.45
CA PRO A 30 -10.79 9.33 -2.17
C PRO A 30 -10.43 10.76 -1.74
N TYR A 31 -10.15 11.65 -2.71
CA TYR A 31 -9.73 13.05 -2.49
C TYR A 31 -8.34 13.23 -1.87
N GLN A 32 -7.32 12.79 -2.62
CA GLN A 32 -5.94 13.04 -2.28
C GLN A 32 -5.55 14.48 -2.64
N ASN A 33 -5.42 15.35 -1.64
CA ASN A 33 -4.99 16.73 -1.83
C ASN A 33 -3.46 16.78 -2.01
N SER A 34 -2.98 16.48 -3.22
CA SER A 34 -1.56 16.59 -3.53
C SER A 34 -1.15 18.05 -3.70
N ARG A 35 -0.05 18.44 -3.06
CA ARG A 35 0.52 19.80 -3.22
C ARG A 35 1.30 19.98 -4.53
N GLN A 36 1.75 18.87 -5.11
CA GLN A 36 2.55 18.82 -6.32
C GLN A 36 2.20 17.54 -7.10
N ILE A 37 2.07 17.67 -8.41
CA ILE A 37 1.90 16.55 -9.34
C ILE A 37 3.09 16.52 -10.28
N TYR A 38 3.43 15.33 -10.78
CA TYR A 38 4.36 15.17 -11.88
C TYR A 38 3.80 15.76 -13.18
N ASP A 39 4.69 16.05 -14.13
CA ASP A 39 4.27 16.26 -15.52
C ASP A 39 3.65 14.98 -16.08
N ILE A 40 2.86 15.09 -17.15
CA ILE A 40 2.13 13.96 -17.76
C ILE A 40 3.09 12.83 -18.13
N GLU A 41 4.21 13.13 -18.79
CA GLU A 41 5.20 12.12 -19.21
C GLU A 41 5.84 11.40 -18.02
N GLN A 42 6.17 12.16 -16.97
CA GLN A 42 6.73 11.62 -15.75
C GLN A 42 5.72 10.72 -15.02
N GLY A 43 4.47 11.16 -14.90
CA GLY A 43 3.42 10.38 -14.27
C GLY A 43 3.05 9.12 -15.06
N PHE A 44 3.15 9.17 -16.40
CA PHE A 44 3.00 8.00 -17.25
C PHE A 44 4.10 6.97 -17.00
N CYS A 45 5.37 7.41 -16.91
CA CYS A 45 6.48 6.52 -16.59
C CYS A 45 6.40 5.94 -15.16
N ALA A 46 6.00 6.75 -14.18
CA ALA A 46 5.90 6.33 -12.78
C ALA A 46 4.64 5.49 -12.48
N GLY A 47 3.64 5.50 -13.36
CA GLY A 47 2.34 4.87 -13.11
C GLY A 47 1.45 5.64 -12.11
N THR A 48 1.84 6.86 -11.73
CA THR A 48 1.11 7.75 -10.84
C THR A 48 1.49 9.21 -11.11
N LEU A 49 0.51 10.11 -11.13
CA LEU A 49 0.77 11.57 -11.18
C LEU A 49 1.22 12.13 -9.83
N PHE A 50 1.03 11.37 -8.75
CA PHE A 50 1.27 11.82 -7.40
C PHE A 50 2.63 11.28 -6.92
N PRO A 51 3.64 12.14 -6.70
CA PRO A 51 4.97 11.71 -6.27
C PRO A 51 4.95 10.93 -4.96
N GLU A 52 4.00 11.22 -4.07
CA GLU A 52 3.83 10.52 -2.80
C GLU A 52 3.38 9.06 -2.93
N LEU A 53 2.84 8.68 -4.11
CA LEU A 53 2.45 7.33 -4.45
C LEU A 53 3.51 6.60 -5.30
N ASP A 54 4.54 7.30 -5.76
CA ASP A 54 5.67 6.73 -6.51
C ASP A 54 6.61 6.00 -5.55
N LYS A 55 6.14 4.83 -5.07
CA LYS A 55 6.85 4.00 -4.12
C LYS A 55 7.40 2.76 -4.82
N PRO A 56 8.65 2.36 -4.51
CA PRO A 56 9.22 1.17 -5.09
C PRO A 56 8.38 -0.05 -4.71
N PHE A 57 7.89 -0.79 -5.70
CA PHE A 57 7.33 -2.13 -5.51
C PHE A 57 8.48 -3.13 -5.39
N CYS A 58 9.28 -2.99 -4.34
CA CYS A 58 10.39 -3.89 -4.07
C CYS A 58 9.96 -4.96 -3.06
N ASP A 59 9.09 -5.88 -3.50
CA ASP A 59 9.00 -7.21 -2.89
C ASP A 59 9.48 -8.24 -3.90
N CYS A 60 10.80 -8.22 -4.08
CA CYS A 60 11.52 -9.40 -4.50
C CYS A 60 13.01 -9.20 -4.18
N ASN A 61 13.46 -9.82 -3.10
CA ASN A 61 14.77 -10.44 -3.14
C ASN A 61 14.71 -11.55 -4.22
N PHE A 62 14.69 -11.17 -5.50
CA PHE A 62 15.11 -12.08 -6.57
C PHE A 62 16.62 -12.18 -6.42
N GLU A 63 17.06 -13.12 -5.57
CA GLU A 63 18.36 -13.75 -5.78
C GLU A 63 18.23 -14.48 -7.12
N GLY A 64 18.65 -13.81 -8.19
CA GLY A 64 18.84 -14.47 -9.46
C GLY A 64 19.90 -15.55 -9.25
N ASP A 65 19.49 -16.80 -9.21
CA ASP A 65 20.43 -17.90 -9.40
C ASP A 65 21.06 -17.70 -10.78
N GLU A 66 22.28 -17.15 -10.82
CA GLU A 66 23.14 -17.17 -12.00
C GLU A 66 23.40 -18.64 -12.36
N LYS A 67 22.59 -19.18 -13.26
CA LYS A 67 22.95 -20.41 -13.96
C LYS A 67 24.00 -20.06 -14.99
N ASN A 68 25.24 -20.43 -14.68
CA ASN A 68 26.32 -20.51 -15.64
C ASN A 68 26.04 -21.72 -16.56
N ASP A 69 25.60 -21.45 -17.80
CA ASP A 69 25.59 -22.41 -18.91
C ASP A 69 26.94 -22.41 -19.65
#